data_AF-A0AAV4WHI5-F1
#
_entry.id   AF-A0AAV4WHI5-F1
#
_cell.length_a   1.000
_cell.length_b   1.000
_cell.length_c   1.000
_cell.angle_alpha   90.00
_cell.angle_beta   90.00
_cell.angle_gamma   90.00
#
_symmetry.space_group_name_H-M   'P 1'
#
loop_
_entity.id
_entity.type
_entity.pdbx_description
1 polymer ?
#
loop_
_entity_poly.entity_id
_entity_poly.type
_entity_poly.pdbx_seq_one_letter_code
_entity_poly.pdbx_strand_id
1 'polypeptide(L)'
;MLNDIYDLNTDCDFFGELTSRGPDAHSKFGQVLKEAGYSEEAEILLLGAITSCSKQLCYKMYSKPLGFCLIINNVEFDNLEDRIGSDVDAEALEYLFRKIGYIVECERNMTADNMLARLIKFRDENEWASVDSCVLIILSYGDNVNNLDIIYGTDSLWITKTEIYRIFANINCEDLQYKPKMFFFKACRVDGGGHEVYVTESTDAVKKVVCPSLSNLLVVHSSFPDHVPHRNELCGTWFCHDLVQVLNSNFLTQDLETMLKTVTQKLKNRLSRKQRKQVLHIV
;
A
#
# COMPACT_ATOMS: atom_id res chain seq x y z
N MET A 1 25.77 -30.24 19.44
CA MET A 1 24.51 -30.96 19.15
C MET A 1 23.71 -30.33 18.02
N LEU A 2 23.16 -29.11 18.15
CA LEU A 2 22.33 -28.50 17.08
C LEU A 2 23.11 -28.30 15.76
N ASN A 3 24.36 -27.84 15.83
CA ASN A 3 25.26 -27.73 14.67
C ASN A 3 25.74 -29.08 14.13
N ASP A 4 25.55 -30.18 14.87
CA ASP A 4 25.88 -31.54 14.43
C ASP A 4 24.68 -32.22 13.73
N ILE A 5 23.49 -31.63 13.86
CA ILE A 5 22.21 -32.13 13.29
C ILE A 5 21.77 -31.27 12.10
N TYR A 6 22.13 -29.98 12.08
CA TYR A 6 21.81 -29.03 11.03
C TYR A 6 23.06 -28.28 10.57
N ASP A 7 23.37 -28.37 9.27
CA ASP A 7 24.43 -27.56 8.68
C ASP A 7 23.86 -26.18 8.34
N LEU A 8 24.25 -25.18 9.13
CA LEU A 8 23.84 -23.78 8.99
C LEU A 8 24.20 -23.18 7.61
N ASN A 9 25.02 -23.85 6.80
CA ASN A 9 25.40 -23.41 5.46
C ASN A 9 24.61 -24.10 4.33
N THR A 10 23.92 -25.21 4.58
CA THR A 10 23.25 -26.00 3.52
C THR A 10 21.79 -26.35 3.80
N ASP A 11 21.35 -26.38 5.05
CA ASP A 11 19.98 -26.78 5.37
C ASP A 11 18.99 -25.60 5.42
N CYS A 12 17.76 -25.88 5.01
CA CYS A 12 16.60 -24.99 5.10
C CYS A 12 16.47 -24.43 6.52
N ASP A 13 16.14 -23.14 6.66
CA ASP A 13 16.00 -22.44 7.94
C ASP A 13 15.25 -23.27 9.01
N PHE A 14 16.01 -23.96 9.87
CA PHE A 14 15.51 -24.87 10.92
C PHE A 14 14.47 -24.18 11.81
N PHE A 15 14.71 -22.91 12.13
CA PHE A 15 13.81 -22.10 12.95
C PHE A 15 12.51 -21.81 12.19
N GLY A 16 12.60 -21.51 10.89
CA GLY A 16 11.44 -21.36 10.01
C GLY A 16 10.62 -22.65 9.86
N GLU A 17 11.27 -23.82 9.74
CA GLU A 17 10.58 -25.10 9.64
C GLU A 17 9.86 -25.46 10.94
N LEU A 18 10.47 -25.18 12.10
CA LEU A 18 9.85 -25.47 13.39
C LEU A 18 8.57 -24.65 13.61
N THR A 19 8.49 -23.42 13.08
CA THR A 19 7.27 -22.59 13.10
C THR A 19 6.09 -23.25 12.36
N SER A 20 6.35 -24.08 11.34
CA SER A 20 5.29 -24.82 10.62
C SER A 20 4.57 -25.86 11.49
N ARG A 21 5.16 -26.24 12.64
CA ARG A 21 4.59 -27.22 13.58
C ARG A 21 3.65 -26.60 14.61
N GLY A 22 3.43 -25.28 14.55
CA GLY A 22 2.48 -24.55 15.37
C GLY A 22 3.11 -23.45 16.24
N PRO A 23 2.30 -22.53 16.78
CA PRO A 23 2.78 -21.31 17.46
C PRO A 23 3.62 -21.60 18.72
N ASP A 24 3.37 -22.73 19.38
CA ASP A 24 4.10 -23.12 20.60
C ASP A 24 5.28 -24.07 20.34
N ALA A 25 5.58 -24.41 19.08
CA ALA A 25 6.55 -25.45 18.75
C ALA A 25 7.94 -25.16 19.32
N HIS A 26 8.40 -23.91 19.24
CA HIS A 26 9.67 -23.46 19.82
C HIS A 26 9.70 -23.59 21.35
N SER A 27 8.60 -23.21 22.03
CA SER A 27 8.50 -23.30 23.49
C SER A 27 8.48 -24.75 23.98
N LYS A 28 7.67 -25.60 23.32
CA LYS A 28 7.56 -27.03 23.64
C LYS A 28 8.87 -27.76 23.39
N PHE A 29 9.54 -27.49 22.26
CA PHE A 29 10.81 -28.13 21.94
C PHE A 29 11.93 -27.65 22.87
N GLY A 30 11.96 -26.35 23.21
CA GLY A 30 12.88 -25.81 24.21
C GLY A 30 12.68 -26.44 25.60
N GLN A 31 11.44 -26.75 25.99
CA GLN A 31 11.16 -27.43 27.25
C GLN A 31 11.69 -28.87 27.26
N VAL A 32 11.51 -29.62 26.18
CA VAL A 32 12.03 -31.00 26.03
C VAL A 32 13.56 -31.00 26.14
N LEU A 33 14.24 -30.03 25.52
CA LEU A 33 15.71 -29.90 25.61
C LEU A 33 16.17 -29.63 27.05
N LYS A 34 15.48 -28.76 27.79
CA LYS A 34 15.77 -28.50 29.21
C LYS A 34 15.59 -29.75 30.07
N GLU A 35 14.50 -30.49 29.86
CA GLU A 35 14.22 -31.74 30.59
C GLU A 35 15.25 -32.83 30.30
N ALA A 36 15.84 -32.83 29.09
CA ALA A 36 16.91 -33.72 28.69
C ALA A 36 18.33 -33.29 29.12
N GLY A 37 18.46 -32.14 29.82
CA GLY A 37 19.74 -31.63 30.32
C GLY A 37 20.48 -30.68 29.37
N TYR A 38 19.92 -30.36 28.20
CA TYR A 38 20.50 -29.48 27.17
C TYR A 38 20.00 -28.04 27.36
N SER A 39 20.37 -27.43 28.48
CA SER A 39 19.85 -26.09 28.85
C SER A 39 20.40 -24.96 27.96
N GLU A 40 21.67 -25.04 27.55
CA GLU A 40 22.28 -24.04 26.66
C GLU A 40 21.69 -24.10 25.25
N GLU A 41 21.47 -25.31 24.71
CA GLU A 41 20.82 -25.49 23.40
C GLU A 41 19.37 -25.03 23.40
N ALA A 42 18.66 -25.22 24.51
CA ALA A 42 17.29 -24.70 24.67
C ALA A 42 17.26 -23.17 24.66
N GLU A 43 18.25 -22.51 25.28
CA GLU A 43 18.38 -21.04 25.24
C GLU A 43 18.73 -20.55 23.84
N ILE A 44 19.67 -21.20 23.15
CA ILE A 44 20.01 -20.88 21.75
C ILE A 44 18.79 -21.06 20.84
N LEU A 45 18.00 -22.12 21.04
CA LEU A 45 16.77 -22.35 20.29
C LEU A 45 15.76 -21.21 20.48
N LEU A 46 15.55 -20.78 21.73
CA LEU A 46 14.61 -19.70 22.07
C LEU A 46 15.11 -18.33 21.57
N LEU A 47 16.41 -18.05 21.66
CA LEU A 47 17.03 -16.84 21.10
C LEU A 47 16.96 -16.83 19.58
N GLY A 48 17.24 -17.97 18.94
CA GLY A 48 17.12 -18.16 17.51
C GLY A 48 15.68 -18.03 17.03
N ALA A 49 14.69 -18.49 17.83
CA ALA A 49 13.27 -18.26 17.57
C ALA A 49 12.91 -16.78 17.61
N ILE A 50 13.40 -16.01 18.60
CA ILE A 50 13.15 -14.56 18.68
C ILE A 50 13.79 -13.82 17.49
N THR A 51 14.99 -14.23 17.09
CA THR A 51 15.75 -13.62 16.00
C THR A 51 15.22 -14.02 14.62
N SER A 52 14.73 -15.25 14.47
CA SER A 52 14.03 -15.73 13.28
C SER A 52 12.64 -15.09 13.20
N CYS A 53 11.91 -15.02 14.31
CA CYS A 53 10.62 -14.32 14.41
C CYS A 53 10.76 -12.85 14.03
N SER A 54 11.80 -12.13 14.49
CA SER A 54 12.05 -10.75 14.05
C SER A 54 12.42 -10.63 12.57
N LYS A 55 13.13 -11.62 11.99
CA LYS A 55 13.34 -11.73 10.53
C LYS A 55 12.07 -12.11 9.76
N GLN A 56 11.14 -12.84 10.39
CA GLN A 56 9.90 -13.35 9.81
C GLN A 56 8.73 -12.37 9.94
N LEU A 57 8.84 -11.35 10.80
CA LEU A 57 7.87 -10.25 10.95
C LEU A 57 8.04 -9.11 9.93
N CYS A 58 9.12 -9.09 9.16
CA CYS A 58 9.39 -8.02 8.19
C CYS A 58 9.36 -8.55 6.76
N TYR A 59 8.78 -7.77 5.85
CA TYR A 59 8.89 -8.06 4.43
C TYR A 59 10.34 -7.96 3.97
N LYS A 60 10.73 -8.87 3.09
CA LYS A 60 11.93 -8.75 2.27
C LYS A 60 11.86 -7.42 1.52
N MET A 61 12.89 -6.56 1.60
CA MET A 61 12.93 -5.21 1.01
C MET A 61 14.38 -4.81 0.63
N TYR A 62 15.09 -5.63 -0.14
CA TYR A 62 16.51 -5.39 -0.48
C TYR A 62 16.86 -5.59 -1.97
N SER A 63 15.88 -5.93 -2.81
CA SER A 63 16.00 -5.93 -4.27
C SER A 63 16.43 -4.56 -4.82
N LYS A 64 17.05 -4.59 -6.01
CA LYS A 64 17.49 -3.40 -6.73
C LYS A 64 17.03 -3.53 -8.19
N PRO A 65 15.95 -2.85 -8.61
CA PRO A 65 15.13 -1.90 -7.84
C PRO A 65 14.31 -2.57 -6.73
N LEU A 66 13.82 -1.79 -5.75
CA LEU A 66 12.95 -2.30 -4.67
C LEU A 66 11.59 -2.80 -5.17
N GLY A 67 11.16 -2.26 -6.31
CA GLY A 67 9.81 -2.41 -6.82
C GLY A 67 9.53 -1.45 -7.96
N PHE A 68 8.33 -1.58 -8.49
CA PHE A 68 7.75 -0.66 -9.45
C PHE A 68 6.69 0.21 -8.78
N CYS A 69 6.59 1.46 -9.20
CA CYS A 69 5.64 2.43 -8.70
C CYS A 69 4.90 3.09 -9.86
N LEU A 70 3.57 2.95 -9.90
CA LEU A 70 2.72 3.67 -10.86
C LEU A 70 2.06 4.86 -10.17
N ILE A 71 2.20 6.05 -10.75
CA ILE A 71 1.51 7.27 -10.33
C ILE A 71 0.53 7.68 -11.42
N ILE A 72 -0.77 7.66 -11.11
CA ILE A 72 -1.83 8.20 -11.97
C ILE A 72 -2.27 9.53 -11.38
N ASN A 73 -2.06 10.61 -12.12
CA ASN A 73 -2.41 11.97 -11.71
C ASN A 73 -3.45 12.56 -12.67
N ASN A 74 -4.72 12.55 -12.27
CA ASN A 74 -5.78 13.19 -13.02
C ASN A 74 -5.96 14.63 -12.51
N VAL A 75 -5.80 15.59 -13.40
CA VAL A 75 -5.80 17.02 -13.09
C VAL A 75 -6.95 17.72 -13.79
N GLU A 76 -7.09 17.53 -15.10
CA GLU A 76 -8.10 18.20 -15.92
C GLU A 76 -9.28 17.26 -16.16
N PHE A 77 -10.49 17.74 -15.94
CA PHE A 77 -11.72 16.93 -16.04
C PHE A 77 -12.76 17.63 -16.91
N ASP A 78 -13.53 16.84 -17.66
CA ASP A 78 -14.53 17.38 -18.60
C ASP A 78 -15.70 18.07 -17.88
N ASN A 79 -16.18 17.49 -16.77
CA ASN A 79 -17.38 17.97 -16.05
C ASN A 79 -17.13 18.24 -14.56
N LEU A 80 -15.87 18.30 -14.13
CA LEU A 80 -15.47 18.58 -12.75
C LEU A 80 -14.40 19.68 -12.74
N GLU A 81 -14.26 20.39 -11.62
CA GLU A 81 -13.21 21.41 -11.49
C GLU A 81 -11.81 20.80 -11.54
N ASP A 82 -10.88 21.50 -12.19
CA ASP A 82 -9.49 21.08 -12.29
C ASP A 82 -8.81 20.92 -10.92
N ARG A 83 -7.92 19.94 -10.82
CA ARG A 83 -7.15 19.62 -9.61
C ARG A 83 -5.83 20.39 -9.56
N ILE A 84 -5.91 21.72 -9.64
CA ILE A 84 -4.74 22.62 -9.61
C ILE A 84 -3.83 22.29 -8.42
N GLY A 85 -2.52 22.17 -8.66
CA GLY A 85 -1.53 21.78 -7.66
C GLY A 85 -1.37 20.26 -7.44
N SER A 86 -2.17 19.42 -8.10
CA SER A 86 -1.97 17.96 -8.06
C SER A 86 -0.70 17.52 -8.79
N ASP A 87 -0.24 18.27 -9.80
CA ASP A 87 1.06 18.05 -10.44
C ASP A 87 2.22 18.21 -9.43
N VAL A 88 2.16 19.20 -8.53
CA VAL A 88 3.16 19.39 -7.46
C VAL A 88 3.20 18.18 -6.52
N ASP A 89 2.04 17.61 -6.20
CA ASP A 89 1.96 16.38 -5.40
C ASP A 89 2.58 15.18 -6.15
N ALA A 90 2.28 15.03 -7.45
CA ALA A 90 2.80 13.94 -8.27
C ALA A 90 4.32 13.99 -8.40
N GLU A 91 4.89 15.17 -8.70
CA GLU A 91 6.33 15.38 -8.82
C GLU A 91 7.07 15.08 -7.50
N ALA A 92 6.52 15.54 -6.36
CA ALA A 92 7.11 15.29 -5.06
C ALA A 92 7.11 13.79 -4.69
N LEU A 93 6.04 13.07 -5.03
CA LEU A 93 5.92 11.63 -4.82
C LEU A 93 6.84 10.85 -5.77
N GLU A 94 6.91 11.23 -7.05
CA GLU A 94 7.83 10.63 -8.00
C GLU A 94 9.27 10.75 -7.50
N TYR A 95 9.69 11.95 -7.12
CA TYR A 95 11.03 12.19 -6.58
C TYR A 95 11.31 11.33 -5.35
N LEU A 96 10.35 11.26 -4.42
CA LEU A 96 10.47 10.44 -3.21
C LEU A 96 10.66 8.96 -3.54
N PHE A 97 9.78 8.37 -4.34
CA PHE A 97 9.82 6.93 -4.60
C PHE A 97 11.02 6.53 -5.47
N ARG A 98 11.45 7.38 -6.41
CA ARG A 98 12.74 7.21 -7.10
C ARG A 98 13.90 7.23 -6.11
N LYS A 99 13.92 8.18 -5.17
CA LYS A 99 14.95 8.27 -4.13
C LYS A 99 14.98 7.05 -3.19
N ILE A 100 13.82 6.50 -2.85
CA ILE A 100 13.72 5.28 -2.03
C ILE A 100 14.28 4.07 -2.78
N GLY A 101 14.17 4.03 -4.12
CA GLY A 101 14.76 2.98 -4.96
C GLY A 101 13.76 2.24 -5.86
N TYR A 102 12.60 2.85 -6.14
CA TYR A 102 11.62 2.32 -7.08
C TYR A 102 11.87 2.80 -8.50
N ILE A 103 11.48 1.98 -9.47
CA ILE A 103 11.25 2.45 -10.85
C ILE A 103 9.85 3.07 -10.89
N VAL A 104 9.79 4.37 -11.18
CA VAL A 104 8.54 5.13 -11.15
C VAL A 104 8.07 5.46 -12.57
N GLU A 105 6.80 5.15 -12.84
CA GLU A 105 6.08 5.49 -14.06
C GLU A 105 4.95 6.47 -13.70
N CYS A 106 4.85 7.57 -14.43
CA CYS A 106 3.87 8.63 -14.18
C CYS A 106 2.96 8.80 -15.38
N GLU A 107 1.66 8.84 -15.12
CA GLU A 107 0.61 9.00 -16.13
C GLU A 107 -0.28 10.17 -15.73
N ARG A 108 -0.51 11.10 -16.64
CA ARG A 108 -1.31 12.30 -16.40
C ARG A 108 -2.59 12.26 -17.22
N ASN A 109 -3.71 12.62 -16.59
CA ASN A 109 -5.03 12.76 -17.23
C ASN A 109 -5.49 11.52 -18.01
N MET A 110 -5.83 10.45 -17.29
CA MET A 110 -6.41 9.25 -17.88
C MET A 110 -7.93 9.19 -17.71
N THR A 111 -8.62 8.82 -18.80
CA THR A 111 -10.03 8.39 -18.78
C THR A 111 -10.19 7.10 -17.96
N ALA A 112 -11.41 6.76 -17.55
CA ALA A 112 -11.67 5.55 -16.78
C ALA A 112 -11.12 4.28 -17.45
N ASP A 113 -11.41 4.11 -18.74
CA ASP A 113 -10.92 2.97 -19.52
C ASP A 113 -9.40 2.96 -19.65
N ASN A 114 -8.78 4.12 -19.87
CA ASN A 114 -7.32 4.22 -19.95
C ASN A 114 -6.65 3.91 -18.61
N MET A 115 -7.23 4.35 -17.49
CA MET A 115 -6.73 3.96 -16.16
C MET A 115 -6.77 2.44 -15.99
N LEU A 116 -7.89 1.80 -16.34
CA LEU A 116 -8.04 0.35 -16.21
C LEU A 116 -7.02 -0.40 -17.09
N ALA A 117 -6.94 -0.04 -18.36
CA ALA A 117 -5.99 -0.60 -19.31
C ALA A 117 -4.54 -0.41 -18.83
N ARG A 118 -4.24 0.76 -18.27
CA ARG A 118 -2.90 1.09 -17.79
C ARG A 118 -2.51 0.30 -16.54
N LEU A 119 -3.43 0.09 -15.62
CA LEU A 119 -3.24 -0.76 -14.43
C LEU A 119 -2.98 -2.22 -14.82
N ILE A 120 -3.73 -2.74 -15.81
CA ILE A 120 -3.51 -4.08 -16.36
C ILE A 120 -2.13 -4.17 -17.00
N LYS A 121 -1.77 -3.19 -17.85
CA LYS A 121 -0.45 -3.12 -18.48
C LYS A 121 0.68 -3.06 -17.44
N PHE A 122 0.51 -2.27 -16.38
CA PHE A 122 1.49 -2.16 -15.29
C PHE A 122 1.70 -3.49 -14.57
N ARG A 123 0.63 -4.28 -14.38
CA ARG A 123 0.72 -5.64 -13.84
C ARG A 123 1.42 -6.59 -14.83
N ASP A 124 1.14 -6.49 -16.13
CA ASP A 124 1.58 -7.51 -17.09
C ASP A 124 3.01 -7.30 -17.62
N GLU A 125 3.49 -6.05 -17.71
CA GLU A 125 4.77 -5.74 -18.34
C GLU A 125 5.96 -5.67 -17.37
N ASN A 126 5.71 -5.62 -16.06
CA ASN A 126 6.75 -5.52 -15.05
C ASN A 126 7.23 -6.90 -14.57
N GLU A 127 8.55 -7.05 -14.39
CA GLU A 127 9.18 -8.29 -13.93
C GLU A 127 9.08 -8.44 -12.39
N TRP A 128 7.86 -8.69 -11.90
CA TRP A 128 7.56 -8.74 -10.47
C TRP A 128 8.37 -9.76 -9.69
N ALA A 129 8.74 -10.89 -10.29
CA ALA A 129 9.56 -11.92 -9.67
C ALA A 129 10.91 -11.39 -9.15
N SER A 130 11.48 -10.38 -9.82
CA SER A 130 12.81 -9.82 -9.54
C SER A 130 12.83 -8.74 -8.44
N VAL A 131 11.66 -8.24 -8.05
CA VAL A 131 11.51 -7.13 -7.08
C VAL A 131 10.75 -7.56 -5.84
N ASP A 132 10.84 -6.76 -4.79
CA ASP A 132 10.28 -7.11 -3.48
C ASP A 132 8.95 -6.44 -3.18
N SER A 133 8.52 -5.40 -3.91
CA SER A 133 7.32 -4.63 -3.57
C SER A 133 6.64 -3.95 -4.75
N CYS A 134 5.38 -3.55 -4.55
CA CYS A 134 4.58 -2.81 -5.52
C CYS A 134 3.98 -1.56 -4.87
N VAL A 135 4.07 -0.42 -5.56
CA VAL A 135 3.44 0.83 -5.14
C VAL A 135 2.48 1.31 -6.22
N LEU A 136 1.28 1.70 -5.81
CA LEU A 136 0.32 2.37 -6.68
C LEU A 136 -0.12 3.66 -6.01
N ILE A 137 -0.09 4.76 -6.75
CA ILE A 137 -0.53 6.07 -6.28
C ILE A 137 -1.55 6.60 -7.28
N ILE A 138 -2.76 6.91 -6.81
CA ILE A 138 -3.77 7.55 -7.65
C ILE A 138 -4.21 8.86 -7.00
N LEU A 139 -3.99 9.95 -7.74
CA LEU A 139 -4.41 11.31 -7.40
C LEU A 139 -5.56 11.67 -8.34
N SER A 140 -6.81 11.60 -7.85
CA SER A 140 -8.00 11.92 -8.65
C SER A 140 -9.15 12.45 -7.78
N TYR A 141 -10.33 12.66 -8.38
CA TYR A 141 -11.59 12.64 -7.64
C TYR A 141 -12.01 11.20 -7.34
N GLY A 142 -12.80 11.02 -6.30
CA GLY A 142 -13.49 9.76 -6.05
C GLY A 142 -14.66 9.96 -5.13
N ASP A 143 -15.54 8.98 -5.07
CA ASP A 143 -16.80 9.08 -4.34
C ASP A 143 -17.23 7.70 -3.82
N ASN A 144 -18.36 7.65 -3.14
CA ASN A 144 -19.04 6.41 -2.82
C ASN A 144 -20.43 6.39 -3.49
N VAL A 145 -20.56 5.59 -4.55
CA VAL A 145 -21.82 5.45 -5.32
C VAL A 145 -22.36 4.05 -5.08
N ASN A 146 -23.60 3.93 -4.59
CA ASN A 146 -24.24 2.63 -4.32
C ASN A 146 -23.38 1.68 -3.44
N ASN A 147 -22.71 2.21 -2.42
CA ASN A 147 -21.75 1.49 -1.55
C ASN A 147 -20.47 1.01 -2.26
N LEU A 148 -20.15 1.54 -3.43
CA LEU A 148 -18.90 1.28 -4.14
C LEU A 148 -17.99 2.49 -4.05
N ASP A 149 -16.77 2.27 -3.57
CA ASP A 149 -15.71 3.28 -3.62
C ASP A 149 -15.18 3.42 -5.05
N ILE A 150 -15.40 4.58 -5.65
CA ILE A 150 -15.07 4.88 -7.05
C ILE A 150 -13.94 5.90 -7.16
N ILE A 151 -13.25 5.88 -8.29
CA ILE A 151 -12.22 6.82 -8.70
C ILE A 151 -12.56 7.30 -10.10
N TYR A 152 -12.69 8.62 -10.27
CA TYR A 152 -13.03 9.21 -11.55
C TYR A 152 -11.83 9.25 -12.51
N GLY A 153 -12.09 8.95 -13.77
CA GLY A 153 -11.26 9.36 -14.91
C GLY A 153 -11.56 10.79 -15.32
N THR A 154 -10.76 11.34 -16.23
CA THR A 154 -10.93 12.72 -16.74
C THR A 154 -12.24 12.92 -17.51
N ASP A 155 -12.75 11.83 -18.09
CA ASP A 155 -14.04 11.72 -18.78
C ASP A 155 -15.26 11.70 -17.86
N SER A 156 -15.06 11.88 -16.54
CA SER A 156 -16.12 11.82 -15.50
C SER A 156 -16.79 10.44 -15.37
N LEU A 157 -16.33 9.43 -16.11
CA LEU A 157 -16.59 8.03 -15.82
C LEU A 157 -15.66 7.58 -14.68
N TRP A 158 -15.85 6.35 -14.18
CA TRP A 158 -15.10 5.89 -13.02
C TRP A 158 -14.76 4.41 -13.10
N ILE A 159 -13.72 4.04 -12.35
CA ILE A 159 -13.40 2.66 -11.98
C ILE A 159 -13.62 2.48 -10.48
N THR A 160 -13.90 1.27 -10.04
CA THR A 160 -14.02 0.96 -8.62
C THR A 160 -12.66 0.59 -8.02
N LYS A 161 -12.44 0.93 -6.75
CA LYS A 161 -11.23 0.45 -6.03
C LYS A 161 -11.16 -1.08 -5.99
N THR A 162 -12.32 -1.74 -5.94
CA THR A 162 -12.42 -3.21 -5.98
C THR A 162 -11.84 -3.78 -7.27
N GLU A 163 -12.07 -3.15 -8.42
CA GLU A 163 -11.45 -3.56 -9.69
C GLU A 163 -9.92 -3.41 -9.62
N ILE A 164 -9.43 -2.30 -9.07
CA ILE A 164 -7.99 -2.06 -8.88
C ILE A 164 -7.39 -3.15 -7.99
N TYR A 165 -8.00 -3.44 -6.83
CA TYR A 165 -7.54 -4.50 -5.93
C TYR A 165 -7.52 -5.86 -6.62
N ARG A 166 -8.54 -6.15 -7.45
CA ARG A 166 -8.63 -7.41 -8.18
C ARG A 166 -7.50 -7.56 -9.19
N ILE A 167 -7.07 -6.50 -9.87
CA ILE A 167 -5.95 -6.55 -10.83
C ILE A 167 -4.68 -7.09 -10.15
N PHE A 168 -4.38 -6.64 -8.93
CA PHE A 168 -3.17 -7.02 -8.18
C PHE A 168 -3.42 -8.10 -7.11
N ALA A 169 -4.58 -8.75 -7.13
CA ALA A 169 -4.85 -9.85 -6.23
C ALA A 169 -3.91 -11.02 -6.52
N ASN A 170 -3.57 -11.79 -5.49
CA ASN A 170 -2.61 -12.91 -5.57
C ASN A 170 -2.87 -13.91 -6.71
N ILE A 171 -4.15 -14.15 -7.03
CA ILE A 171 -4.57 -15.05 -8.12
C ILE A 171 -4.32 -14.48 -9.52
N ASN A 172 -4.26 -13.15 -9.63
CA ASN A 172 -4.08 -12.45 -10.90
C ASN A 172 -2.64 -11.96 -11.11
N CYS A 173 -1.80 -12.04 -10.06
CA CYS A 173 -0.39 -11.70 -10.12
C CYS A 173 0.37 -12.56 -9.10
N GLU A 174 0.76 -13.76 -9.51
CA GLU A 174 1.39 -14.75 -8.62
C GLU A 174 2.74 -14.27 -8.08
N ASP A 175 3.51 -13.54 -8.88
CA ASP A 175 4.81 -13.00 -8.49
C ASP A 175 4.74 -11.93 -7.38
N LEU A 176 3.56 -11.36 -7.13
CA LEU A 176 3.28 -10.43 -6.03
C LEU A 176 2.69 -11.13 -4.80
N GLN A 177 2.57 -12.46 -4.81
CA GLN A 177 2.19 -13.21 -3.61
C GLN A 177 3.25 -13.01 -2.53
N TYR A 178 2.78 -12.80 -1.29
CA TYR A 178 3.63 -12.55 -0.10
C TYR A 178 4.49 -11.28 -0.13
N LYS A 179 4.40 -10.47 -1.20
CA LYS A 179 5.07 -9.18 -1.31
C LYS A 179 4.14 -8.03 -0.90
N PRO A 180 4.67 -6.98 -0.23
CA PRO A 180 3.90 -5.81 0.14
C PRO A 180 3.45 -5.03 -1.10
N LYS A 181 2.15 -4.79 -1.17
CA LYS A 181 1.45 -3.94 -2.14
C LYS A 181 0.97 -2.71 -1.40
N MET A 182 1.39 -1.52 -1.79
CA MET A 182 1.12 -0.27 -1.06
C MET A 182 0.36 0.70 -1.95
N PHE A 183 -0.93 0.87 -1.69
CA PHE A 183 -1.82 1.67 -2.53
C PHE A 183 -2.19 2.96 -1.83
N PHE A 184 -1.81 4.10 -2.42
CA PHE A 184 -2.09 5.43 -1.92
C PHE A 184 -3.16 6.08 -2.80
N PHE A 185 -4.36 6.26 -2.24
CA PHE A 185 -5.46 6.95 -2.92
C PHE A 185 -5.66 8.32 -2.32
N LYS A 186 -5.37 9.35 -3.12
CA LYS A 186 -5.81 10.71 -2.87
C LYS A 186 -7.04 11.00 -3.71
N ALA A 187 -8.15 10.43 -3.28
CA ALA A 187 -9.46 10.60 -3.91
C ALA A 187 -10.30 11.60 -3.10
N CYS A 188 -10.59 12.75 -3.71
CA CYS A 188 -11.39 13.80 -3.08
C CYS A 188 -12.87 13.58 -3.42
N ARG A 189 -13.76 13.67 -2.42
CA ARG A 189 -15.21 13.63 -2.64
C ARG A 189 -15.67 14.86 -3.43
N VAL A 190 -16.60 14.64 -4.35
CA VAL A 190 -17.29 15.72 -5.07
C VAL A 190 -18.32 16.31 -4.12
N ASP A 191 -18.38 17.64 -4.05
CA ASP A 191 -19.25 18.34 -3.11
C ASP A 191 -20.62 18.64 -3.71
N GLY A 192 -21.67 18.36 -2.95
CA GLY A 192 -22.97 19.03 -3.08
C GLY A 192 -23.70 18.83 -4.40
N GLY A 193 -24.61 17.85 -4.42
CA GLY A 193 -25.71 17.80 -5.39
C GLY A 193 -25.54 16.70 -6.42
N GLY A 194 -26.58 15.86 -6.53
CA GLY A 194 -26.64 14.82 -7.54
C GLY A 194 -26.35 15.38 -8.93
N HIS A 195 -25.24 14.97 -9.50
CA HIS A 195 -25.22 14.79 -10.94
C HIS A 195 -26.13 13.59 -11.20
N GLU A 196 -27.21 13.81 -11.96
CA GLU A 196 -27.96 12.73 -12.60
C GLU A 196 -26.98 12.00 -13.52
N VAL A 197 -26.31 11.00 -12.95
CA VAL A 197 -25.54 10.02 -13.69
C VAL A 197 -26.55 9.25 -14.52
N TYR A 198 -26.42 9.31 -15.85
CA TYR A 198 -27.12 8.38 -16.74
C TYR A 198 -26.63 6.97 -16.42
N VAL A 199 -27.34 6.30 -15.51
CA VAL A 199 -27.14 4.89 -15.21
C VAL A 199 -27.57 4.13 -16.46
N THR A 200 -26.63 3.66 -17.25
CA THR A 200 -26.91 2.55 -18.17
C THR A 200 -27.16 1.32 -17.29
N GLU A 201 -28.44 0.98 -17.12
CA GLU A 201 -28.86 -0.19 -16.36
C GLU A 201 -28.13 -1.44 -16.87
N SER A 202 -27.39 -2.08 -15.98
CA SER A 202 -27.04 -3.49 -16.11
C SER A 202 -27.11 -4.08 -14.71
N THR A 203 -28.23 -4.74 -14.47
CA THR A 203 -28.53 -5.54 -13.30
C THR A 203 -27.47 -6.63 -13.14
N ASP A 204 -26.78 -6.65 -12.00
CA ASP A 204 -26.56 -7.87 -11.23
C ASP A 204 -26.08 -7.54 -9.82
N ALA A 205 -26.65 -8.26 -8.85
CA ALA A 205 -26.43 -8.05 -7.43
C ALA A 205 -24.94 -8.20 -7.07
N VAL A 206 -24.29 -7.08 -6.74
CA VAL A 206 -22.92 -7.09 -6.20
C VAL A 206 -22.97 -7.66 -4.78
N LYS A 207 -22.83 -8.98 -4.67
CA LYS A 207 -22.44 -9.63 -3.41
C LYS A 207 -21.22 -8.88 -2.88
N LYS A 208 -21.24 -8.50 -1.60
CA LYS A 208 -20.10 -7.95 -0.85
C LYS A 208 -18.91 -8.90 -1.05
N VAL A 209 -18.02 -8.58 -2.00
CA VAL A 209 -16.83 -9.37 -2.29
C VAL A 209 -15.87 -9.13 -1.15
N VAL A 210 -16.03 -9.91 -0.08
CA VAL A 210 -14.95 -10.15 0.87
C VAL A 210 -13.96 -11.03 0.11
N CYS A 211 -12.96 -10.42 -0.52
CA CYS A 211 -11.93 -11.14 -1.26
C CYS A 211 -10.86 -11.61 -0.26
N PRO A 212 -10.77 -12.91 0.07
CA PRO A 212 -9.78 -13.43 1.02
C PRO A 212 -8.34 -13.41 0.46
N SER A 213 -8.17 -13.00 -0.81
CA SER A 213 -6.92 -13.03 -1.58
C SER A 213 -6.12 -11.71 -1.55
N LEU A 214 -6.58 -10.68 -0.84
CA LEU A 214 -5.90 -9.39 -0.70
C LEU A 214 -4.93 -9.38 0.49
N SER A 215 -4.08 -10.40 0.60
CA SER A 215 -3.03 -10.42 1.63
C SER A 215 -1.85 -9.54 1.22
N ASN A 216 -1.19 -8.94 2.22
CA ASN A 216 -0.02 -8.07 2.04
C ASN A 216 -0.35 -6.79 1.25
N LEU A 217 -1.59 -6.30 1.36
CA LEU A 217 -2.02 -5.02 0.80
C LEU A 217 -2.18 -4.01 1.93
N LEU A 218 -1.49 -2.88 1.81
CA LEU A 218 -1.68 -1.70 2.63
C LEU A 218 -2.39 -0.65 1.78
N VAL A 219 -3.53 -0.15 2.25
CA VAL A 219 -4.27 0.90 1.56
C VAL A 219 -4.30 2.16 2.40
N VAL A 220 -3.86 3.27 1.81
CA VAL A 220 -3.83 4.59 2.45
C VAL A 220 -4.75 5.52 1.69
N HIS A 221 -5.83 5.95 2.34
CA HIS A 221 -6.74 6.96 1.81
C HIS A 221 -6.51 8.29 2.50
N SER A 222 -6.32 9.33 1.71
CA SER A 222 -6.36 10.71 2.21
C SER A 222 -7.67 11.36 1.78
N SER A 223 -8.51 11.71 2.76
CA SER A 223 -9.79 12.40 2.53
C SER A 223 -9.85 13.72 3.30
N PHE A 224 -10.50 14.70 2.68
CA PHE A 224 -11.07 15.83 3.41
C PHE A 224 -12.52 15.44 3.74
N PRO A 225 -12.94 15.51 5.02
CA PRO A 225 -14.35 15.41 5.37
C PRO A 225 -15.06 16.64 4.79
N ASP A 226 -15.89 16.40 3.79
CA ASP A 226 -16.83 17.34 3.15
C ASP A 226 -16.22 18.70 2.82
N HIS A 227 -15.91 18.89 1.54
CA HIS A 227 -15.47 20.11 0.89
C HIS A 227 -14.02 20.32 0.44
N VAL A 228 -13.95 20.84 -0.80
CA VAL A 228 -12.82 21.26 -1.67
C VAL A 228 -11.47 21.06 -1.00
N PRO A 229 -10.63 20.14 -1.52
CA PRO A 229 -9.30 19.92 -0.97
C PRO A 229 -8.58 21.25 -0.93
N HIS A 230 -7.98 21.57 0.21
CA HIS A 230 -7.12 22.76 0.29
C HIS A 230 -5.91 22.53 -0.63
N ARG A 231 -6.04 22.95 -1.88
CA ARG A 231 -5.00 22.88 -2.91
C ARG A 231 -4.30 24.22 -2.89
N ASN A 232 -3.07 24.24 -2.38
CA ASN A 232 -2.21 25.39 -2.60
C ASN A 232 -1.47 25.11 -3.90
N GLU A 233 -1.77 25.90 -4.94
CA GLU A 233 -1.20 25.77 -6.29
C GLU A 233 0.34 25.73 -6.28
N LEU A 234 0.97 26.33 -5.26
CA LEU A 234 2.43 26.44 -5.13
C LEU A 234 3.07 25.37 -4.24
N CYS A 235 2.30 24.66 -3.40
CA CYS A 235 2.88 23.80 -2.35
C CYS A 235 2.29 22.38 -2.31
N GLY A 236 1.37 22.06 -3.22
CA GLY A 236 0.63 20.81 -3.20
C GLY A 236 -0.30 20.71 -1.99
N THR A 237 -0.60 19.49 -1.58
CA THR A 237 -1.51 19.20 -0.47
C THR A 237 -0.77 18.78 0.80
N TRP A 238 -1.40 19.03 1.96
CA TRP A 238 -0.79 18.72 3.25
C TRP A 238 -0.47 17.24 3.43
N PHE A 239 -1.32 16.35 2.94
CA PHE A 239 -1.05 14.92 2.95
C PHE A 239 0.23 14.57 2.20
N CYS A 240 0.37 14.98 0.94
CA CYS A 240 1.56 14.65 0.15
C CYS A 240 2.80 15.31 0.75
N HIS A 241 2.70 16.56 1.20
CA HIS A 241 3.79 17.25 1.89
C HIS A 241 4.26 16.50 3.14
N ASP A 242 3.34 16.15 4.06
CA ASP A 242 3.69 15.46 5.30
C ASP A 242 4.18 14.03 5.05
N LEU A 243 3.58 13.31 4.08
CA LEU A 243 4.01 11.99 3.66
C LEU A 243 5.44 12.03 3.13
N VAL A 244 5.71 12.90 2.15
CA VAL A 244 7.06 13.07 1.57
C VAL A 244 8.05 13.44 2.65
N GLN A 245 7.72 14.39 3.53
CA GLN A 245 8.62 14.81 4.60
C GLN A 245 8.93 13.67 5.58
N VAL A 246 7.93 12.91 6.02
CA VAL A 246 8.14 11.83 6.99
C VAL A 246 8.90 10.67 6.35
N LEU A 247 8.50 10.22 5.16
CA LEU A 247 9.17 9.12 4.49
C LEU A 247 10.62 9.49 4.18
N ASN A 248 10.87 10.65 3.57
CA ASN A 248 12.22 11.08 3.19
C ASN A 248 13.22 11.13 4.37
N SER A 249 12.74 11.40 5.58
CA SER A 249 13.58 11.46 6.78
C SER A 249 13.76 10.12 7.49
N ASN A 250 12.84 9.15 7.30
CA ASN A 250 12.76 7.97 8.16
C ASN A 250 12.72 6.63 7.40
N PHE A 251 12.68 6.63 6.06
CA PHE A 251 12.50 5.39 5.28
C PHE A 251 13.60 4.33 5.47
N LEU A 252 14.76 4.71 6.01
CA LEU A 252 15.86 3.78 6.34
C LEU A 252 15.80 3.24 7.77
N THR A 253 15.02 3.86 8.66
CA THR A 253 15.09 3.62 10.12
C THR A 253 13.76 3.23 10.74
N GLN A 254 12.63 3.44 10.06
CA GLN A 254 11.30 3.16 10.58
C GLN A 254 10.47 2.35 9.58
N ASP A 255 9.59 1.50 10.10
CA ASP A 255 8.59 0.81 9.29
C ASP A 255 7.51 1.78 8.77
N LEU A 256 6.84 1.38 7.68
CA LEU A 256 5.86 2.23 7.01
C LEU A 256 4.64 2.54 7.88
N GLU A 257 4.20 1.62 8.74
CA GLU A 257 3.04 1.85 9.60
C GLU A 257 3.34 2.95 10.64
N THR A 258 4.52 2.89 11.27
CA THR A 258 5.01 3.92 12.19
C THR A 258 5.15 5.29 11.50
N MET A 259 5.68 5.31 10.28
CA MET A 259 5.75 6.52 9.49
C MET A 259 4.36 7.09 9.18
N LEU A 260 3.39 6.26 8.79
CA LEU A 260 2.02 6.70 8.51
C LEU A 260 1.26 7.18 9.76
N LYS A 261 1.52 6.58 10.93
CA LYS A 261 1.04 7.11 12.23
C LYS A 261 1.60 8.50 12.50
N THR A 262 2.87 8.73 12.20
CA THR A 262 3.51 10.05 12.32
C THR A 262 2.86 11.07 11.37
N VAL A 263 2.61 10.69 10.11
CA VAL A 263 1.87 11.53 9.14
C VAL A 263 0.48 11.86 9.66
N THR A 264 -0.26 10.87 10.19
CA THR A 264 -1.58 11.07 10.78
C THR A 264 -1.54 12.07 11.94
N GLN A 265 -0.52 11.98 12.80
CA GLN A 265 -0.35 12.90 13.92
C GLN A 265 -0.02 14.34 13.45
N LYS A 266 0.80 14.50 12.40
CA LYS A 266 1.05 15.81 11.78
C LYS A 266 -0.23 16.41 11.20
N LEU A 267 -1.01 15.62 10.46
CA LEU A 267 -2.27 16.07 9.86
C LEU A 267 -3.31 16.50 10.92
N LYS A 268 -3.38 15.81 12.06
CA LYS A 268 -4.26 16.20 13.19
C LYS A 268 -3.98 17.59 13.76
N ASN A 269 -2.73 18.05 13.64
CA ASN A 269 -2.27 19.35 14.11
C ASN A 269 -2.45 20.46 13.06
N ARG A 270 -2.83 20.12 11.82
CA ARG A 270 -3.14 21.09 10.77
C ARG A 270 -4.63 21.47 10.82
N LEU A 271 -4.90 22.75 10.68
CA LEU A 271 -6.25 23.31 10.62
C LEU A 271 -6.39 24.17 9.37
N SER A 272 -7.45 23.93 8.60
CA SER A 272 -7.79 24.80 7.46
C SER A 272 -8.21 26.19 7.95
N ARG A 273 -8.23 27.17 7.03
CA ARG A 273 -8.80 28.49 7.31
C ARG A 273 -10.25 28.43 7.83
N LYS A 274 -10.97 27.35 7.52
CA LYS A 274 -12.33 27.05 8.02
C LYS A 274 -12.34 26.13 9.26
N GLN A 275 -11.21 26.00 9.97
CA GLN A 275 -11.02 25.12 11.14
C GLN A 275 -11.31 23.63 10.90
N ARG A 276 -11.18 23.13 9.66
CA ARG A 276 -11.38 21.71 9.32
C ARG A 276 -10.07 20.95 9.33
N LYS A 277 -10.13 19.65 9.62
CA LYS A 277 -8.99 18.74 9.66
C LYS A 277 -9.01 17.79 8.46
N GLN A 278 -7.84 17.46 7.95
CA GLN A 278 -7.66 16.38 6.98
C GLN A 278 -7.40 15.07 7.75
N VAL A 279 -7.97 13.96 7.28
CA VAL A 279 -7.84 12.66 7.95
C VAL A 279 -7.22 11.65 7.00
N LEU A 280 -6.38 10.78 7.56
CA LEU A 280 -5.84 9.62 6.88
C LEU A 280 -6.60 8.37 7.36
N HIS A 281 -7.03 7.54 6.43
CA HIS A 281 -7.63 6.24 6.71
C HIS A 281 -6.70 5.16 6.15
N ILE A 282 -6.26 4.23 7.00
CA ILE A 282 -5.31 3.16 6.66
C ILE A 282 -6.06 1.84 6.83
N VAL A 283 -6.03 0.99 5.81
CA VAL A 283 -6.67 -0.35 5.76
C VAL A 283 -5.63 -1.41 5.44
#